data_AF-A0A6P3XH80-F1
#
_entry.id   AF-A0A6P3XH80-F1
#
_cell.length_a   1.000
_cell.length_b   1.000
_cell.length_c   1.000
_cell.angle_alpha   90.00
_cell.angle_beta   90.00
_cell.angle_gamma   90.00
#
_symmetry.space_group_name_H-M   'P 1'
#
loop_
_entity.id
_entity.type
_entity.pdbx_description
1 polymer ?
#
loop_
_entity_poly.entity_id
_entity_poly.type
_entity_poly.pdbx_seq_one_letter_code
_entity_poly.pdbx_strand_id
1 'polypeptide(L)'
;MESSEISTLYQQLASSEAALYNKSFNPNVCHVCKFKSREGYKTCEICETNLYCSLEHKMEDQLYHRQICQAIRDVETNHLHLYRLCKEQEEWINLRKECLRLIKEKLSRDLEPYEVQMIMFKQSCFICHIQCNLSTCTTCYSINYCPNHKENFKHFDHVSNCKDLKLCLNIDIALRYNSPSPRKFIDFPEKGKPFVDMDSFLTNYLANVEFEKYFYSDYVSGPLTLYYGMYVGDLNFLGILSYFTVLIIAANFLDKEYSPAWELFMHIFNKIENLTIILIGPELQNKYYDITTCNRKCLSFCKRKKLNFECYHMSYYEYVNSTFYRQPNVIVGYQTDFNDWEETSLSNCPLFLTTKSKLKANQNINKLQKVSNTHLNIIYHEENTFSSKRPYKDFETNGVFYRNKFLTVCTN
;
A
#
# COMPACT_ATOMS: atom_id res chain seq x y z
N MET A 1 -11.24 -25.68 -33.60
CA MET A 1 -11.97 -24.77 -32.69
C MET A 1 -11.73 -25.10 -31.21
N GLU A 2 -11.37 -26.33 -30.84
CA GLU A 2 -11.14 -26.70 -29.42
C GLU A 2 -9.76 -26.31 -28.84
N SER A 3 -8.72 -26.10 -29.65
CA SER A 3 -7.37 -25.80 -29.12
C SER A 3 -7.17 -24.34 -28.67
N SER A 4 -7.90 -23.38 -29.24
CA SER A 4 -7.81 -21.97 -28.85
C SER A 4 -8.55 -21.66 -27.55
N GLU A 5 -9.67 -22.34 -27.30
CA GLU A 5 -10.47 -22.16 -26.08
C GLU A 5 -9.76 -22.76 -24.86
N ILE A 6 -9.13 -23.94 -25.01
CA ILE A 6 -8.30 -24.56 -23.97
C ILE A 6 -7.10 -23.66 -23.64
N SER A 7 -6.39 -23.14 -24.63
CA SER A 7 -5.26 -22.22 -24.42
C SER A 7 -5.66 -20.95 -23.66
N THR A 8 -6.84 -20.39 -23.98
CA THR A 8 -7.38 -19.19 -23.33
C THR A 8 -7.78 -19.46 -21.88
N LEU A 9 -8.38 -20.63 -21.59
CA LEU A 9 -8.74 -21.05 -20.24
C LEU A 9 -7.49 -21.30 -19.37
N TYR A 10 -6.46 -21.95 -19.91
CA TYR A 10 -5.18 -22.13 -19.23
C TYR A 10 -4.46 -20.81 -18.98
N GLN A 11 -4.50 -19.85 -19.92
CA GLN A 11 -3.97 -18.50 -19.72
C GLN A 11 -4.78 -17.71 -18.67
N GLN A 12 -6.09 -17.90 -18.58
CA GLN A 12 -6.92 -17.28 -17.55
C GLN A 12 -6.66 -17.88 -16.16
N LEU A 13 -6.52 -19.20 -16.05
CA LEU A 13 -6.17 -19.88 -14.80
C LEU A 13 -4.73 -19.55 -14.36
N ALA A 14 -3.76 -19.59 -15.26
CA ALA A 14 -2.37 -19.19 -14.99
C ALA A 14 -2.27 -17.70 -14.63
N SER A 15 -3.05 -16.82 -15.28
CA SER A 15 -3.10 -15.40 -14.90
C SER A 15 -3.77 -15.17 -13.55
N SER A 16 -4.75 -16.00 -13.15
CA SER A 16 -5.31 -15.96 -11.80
C SER A 16 -4.32 -16.41 -10.72
N GLU A 17 -3.46 -17.39 -11.00
CA GLU A 17 -2.47 -17.90 -10.05
C GLU A 17 -1.28 -16.95 -9.88
N ALA A 18 -0.83 -16.37 -11.00
CA ALA A 18 0.18 -15.31 -11.01
C ALA A 18 -0.29 -14.04 -10.30
N ALA A 19 -1.56 -13.65 -10.49
CA ALA A 19 -2.16 -12.55 -9.76
C ALA A 19 -2.17 -12.77 -8.23
N LEU A 20 -2.14 -14.02 -7.76
CA LEU A 20 -2.09 -14.33 -6.32
C LEU A 20 -0.68 -14.25 -5.74
N TYR A 21 0.37 -14.75 -6.41
CA TYR A 21 1.73 -14.65 -5.86
C TYR A 21 2.36 -13.28 -6.08
N ASN A 22 1.95 -12.53 -7.11
CA ASN A 22 2.44 -11.18 -7.38
C ASN A 22 1.82 -10.10 -6.47
N LYS A 23 1.02 -10.47 -5.47
CA LYS A 23 0.55 -9.50 -4.44
C LYS A 23 1.66 -9.00 -3.53
N SER A 24 2.73 -9.77 -3.37
CA SER A 24 3.88 -9.42 -2.53
C SER A 24 5.16 -10.09 -3.02
N PHE A 25 6.30 -9.49 -2.70
CA PHE A 25 7.61 -10.02 -3.01
C PHE A 25 8.46 -10.11 -1.73
N ASN A 26 9.15 -11.24 -1.56
CA ASN A 26 10.19 -11.41 -0.56
C ASN A 26 11.40 -12.07 -1.24
N PRO A 27 12.60 -11.47 -1.12
CA PRO A 27 13.79 -11.88 -1.86
C PRO A 27 14.42 -13.19 -1.35
N ASN A 28 13.97 -13.75 -0.23
CA ASN A 28 14.63 -14.88 0.45
C ASN A 28 13.74 -16.13 0.60
N VAL A 29 12.58 -16.14 -0.06
CA VAL A 29 11.67 -17.30 -0.15
C VAL A 29 11.30 -17.55 -1.60
N CYS A 30 10.65 -18.68 -1.90
CA CYS A 30 10.20 -18.92 -3.26
C CYS A 30 9.21 -17.83 -3.71
N HIS A 31 9.43 -17.21 -4.88
CA HIS A 31 8.54 -16.16 -5.38
C HIS A 31 7.12 -16.68 -5.67
N VAL A 32 6.97 -17.92 -6.11
CA VAL A 32 5.65 -18.50 -6.40
C VAL A 32 4.95 -18.93 -5.11
N CYS A 33 5.45 -19.95 -4.41
CA CYS A 33 4.74 -20.51 -3.25
C CYS A 33 4.96 -19.76 -1.94
N LYS A 34 5.90 -18.80 -1.88
CA LYS A 34 6.29 -18.02 -0.68
C LYS A 34 6.86 -18.85 0.46
N PHE A 35 7.07 -20.16 0.26
CA PHE A 35 7.67 -21.05 1.24
C PHE A 35 9.19 -21.17 1.09
N LYS A 36 9.81 -21.65 2.16
CA LYS A 36 11.22 -22.03 2.19
C LYS A 36 11.48 -23.27 1.35
N SER A 37 12.60 -23.28 0.63
CA SER A 37 13.05 -24.51 -0.03
C SER A 37 13.68 -25.48 0.97
N ARG A 38 13.41 -26.78 0.81
CA ARG A 38 14.07 -27.86 1.55
C ARG A 38 15.37 -28.32 0.87
N GLU A 39 15.43 -28.20 -0.45
CA GLU A 39 16.50 -28.73 -1.31
C GLU A 39 17.43 -27.63 -1.84
N GLY A 40 17.28 -26.39 -1.33
CA GLY A 40 17.96 -25.21 -1.84
C GLY A 40 17.16 -24.46 -2.91
N TYR A 41 17.54 -23.23 -3.20
CA TYR A 41 16.84 -22.38 -4.17
C TYR A 41 17.49 -22.43 -5.55
N LYS A 42 16.66 -22.31 -6.58
CA LYS A 42 17.07 -21.96 -7.93
C LYS A 42 16.88 -20.45 -8.07
N THR A 43 17.95 -19.74 -8.39
CA THR A 43 17.89 -18.29 -8.63
C THR A 43 17.63 -18.03 -10.11
N CYS A 44 16.93 -16.94 -10.45
CA CYS A 44 16.87 -16.49 -11.83
C CYS A 44 18.27 -16.11 -12.34
N GLU A 45 18.76 -16.77 -13.39
CA GLU A 45 20.15 -16.59 -13.87
C GLU A 45 20.38 -15.26 -14.60
N ILE A 46 19.31 -14.51 -14.90
CA ILE A 46 19.39 -13.25 -15.64
C ILE A 46 19.49 -12.07 -14.65
N CYS A 47 18.47 -11.88 -13.80
CA CYS A 47 18.40 -10.73 -12.89
C CYS A 47 18.90 -11.01 -11.47
N GLU A 48 19.04 -12.29 -11.09
CA GLU A 48 19.45 -12.74 -9.77
C GLU A 48 18.53 -12.28 -8.61
N THR A 49 17.33 -11.77 -8.91
CA THR A 49 16.41 -11.20 -7.90
C THR A 49 15.43 -12.23 -7.33
N ASN A 50 14.92 -13.15 -8.14
CA ASN A 50 13.90 -14.12 -7.73
C ASN A 50 14.51 -15.47 -7.33
N LEU A 51 13.96 -16.06 -6.27
CA LEU A 51 14.26 -17.43 -5.83
C LEU A 51 13.09 -18.37 -6.09
N TYR A 52 13.38 -19.61 -6.45
CA TYR A 52 12.38 -20.65 -6.71
C TYR A 52 12.76 -21.94 -5.97
N CYS A 53 11.78 -22.62 -5.35
CA CYS A 53 12.04 -23.89 -4.68
C CYS A 53 12.09 -25.09 -5.64
N SER A 54 11.62 -24.94 -6.88
CA SER A 54 11.60 -25.98 -7.91
C SER A 54 11.80 -25.39 -9.31
N LEU A 55 12.15 -26.24 -10.29
CA LEU A 55 12.20 -25.81 -11.69
C LEU A 55 10.80 -25.46 -12.21
N GLU A 56 9.77 -26.16 -11.73
CA GLU A 56 8.37 -25.92 -12.05
C GLU A 56 7.94 -24.48 -11.69
N HIS A 57 8.12 -24.04 -10.45
CA HIS A 57 7.79 -22.67 -10.05
C HIS A 57 8.62 -21.62 -10.82
N LYS A 58 9.85 -21.95 -11.21
CA LYS A 58 10.66 -21.06 -12.05
C LYS A 58 10.06 -20.93 -13.45
N MET A 59 9.58 -22.03 -14.03
CA MET A 59 8.94 -22.03 -15.35
C MET A 59 7.56 -21.35 -15.33
N GLU A 60 6.79 -21.56 -14.26
CA GLU A 60 5.51 -20.87 -14.04
C GLU A 60 5.68 -19.35 -14.03
N ASP A 61 6.67 -18.85 -13.29
CA ASP A 61 6.93 -17.41 -13.21
C ASP A 61 7.59 -16.83 -14.46
N GLN A 62 8.22 -17.66 -15.30
CA GLN A 62 9.01 -17.21 -16.44
C GLN A 62 8.25 -16.28 -17.37
N LEU A 63 6.96 -16.56 -17.63
CA LEU A 63 6.13 -15.75 -18.54
C LEU A 63 5.87 -14.34 -17.99
N TYR A 64 5.60 -14.22 -16.70
CA TYR A 64 5.28 -12.95 -16.03
C TYR A 64 6.54 -12.16 -15.68
N HIS A 65 7.61 -12.86 -15.29
CA HIS A 65 8.87 -12.27 -14.88
C HIS A 65 9.71 -11.75 -16.05
N ARG A 66 9.59 -12.32 -17.26
CA ARG A 66 10.50 -12.06 -18.41
C ARG A 66 10.75 -10.57 -18.69
N GLN A 67 9.69 -9.77 -18.72
CA GLN A 67 9.77 -8.36 -19.12
C GLN A 67 10.59 -7.55 -18.09
N ILE A 68 10.22 -7.66 -16.80
CA ILE A 68 10.93 -6.97 -15.72
C ILE A 68 12.34 -7.53 -15.51
N CYS A 69 12.52 -8.84 -15.71
CA CYS A 69 13.81 -9.51 -15.60
C CYS A 69 14.86 -8.90 -16.54
N GLN A 70 14.51 -8.70 -17.81
CA GLN A 70 15.40 -8.09 -18.79
C GLN A 70 15.70 -6.63 -18.45
N ALA A 71 14.68 -5.88 -18.01
CA ALA A 71 14.85 -4.48 -17.65
C ALA A 71 15.79 -4.30 -16.46
N ILE A 72 15.64 -5.13 -15.41
CA ILE A 72 16.57 -5.17 -14.26
C ILE A 72 17.98 -5.45 -14.74
N ARG A 73 18.17 -6.49 -15.57
CA ARG A 73 19.51 -6.88 -16.04
C ARG A 73 20.21 -5.77 -16.80
N ASP A 74 19.49 -5.09 -17.69
CA ASP A 74 20.07 -4.03 -18.52
C ASP A 74 20.47 -2.83 -17.67
N VAL A 75 19.63 -2.42 -16.72
CA VAL A 75 19.95 -1.32 -15.80
C VAL A 75 21.14 -1.70 -14.92
N GLU A 76 21.17 -2.90 -14.35
CA GLU A 76 22.30 -3.34 -13.52
C GLU A 76 23.59 -3.41 -14.33
N THR A 77 23.56 -3.91 -15.56
CA THR A 77 24.76 -4.02 -16.41
C THR A 77 25.38 -2.63 -16.67
N ASN A 78 24.55 -1.62 -16.92
CA ASN A 78 24.99 -0.26 -17.21
C ASN A 78 25.37 0.54 -15.95
N HIS A 79 24.84 0.17 -14.78
CA HIS A 79 24.96 0.93 -13.53
C HIS A 79 25.68 0.16 -12.40
N LEU A 80 26.28 -0.99 -12.69
CA LEU A 80 27.01 -1.89 -11.76
C LEU A 80 28.06 -1.19 -10.88
N HIS A 81 28.65 -0.10 -11.37
CA HIS A 81 29.64 0.68 -10.63
C HIS A 81 29.03 1.45 -9.45
N LEU A 82 27.76 1.88 -9.54
CA LEU A 82 27.08 2.65 -8.50
C LEU A 82 26.83 1.82 -7.24
N TYR A 83 26.50 0.53 -7.40
CA TYR A 83 26.24 -0.40 -6.29
C TYR A 83 27.44 -0.64 -5.35
N ARG A 84 28.67 -0.42 -5.84
CA ARG A 84 29.90 -0.67 -5.04
C ARG A 84 30.31 0.52 -4.17
N LEU A 85 29.68 1.68 -4.37
CA LEU A 85 30.09 2.93 -3.74
C LEU A 85 29.21 3.30 -2.54
N CYS A 86 27.96 2.84 -2.50
CA CYS A 86 27.01 3.17 -1.43
C CYS A 86 27.41 2.48 -0.12
N LYS A 87 27.81 3.27 0.87
CA LYS A 87 28.06 2.79 2.24
C LYS A 87 26.97 3.23 3.21
N GLU A 88 26.35 4.37 2.92
CA GLU A 88 25.31 4.95 3.77
C GLU A 88 23.91 4.51 3.31
N GLN A 89 23.01 4.39 4.28
CA GLN A 89 21.63 3.94 4.04
C GLN A 89 20.87 4.87 3.09
N GLU A 90 21.06 6.18 3.19
CA GLU A 90 20.38 7.16 2.34
C GLU A 90 20.83 7.07 0.86
N GLU A 91 22.14 6.95 0.63
CA GLU A 91 22.71 6.73 -0.71
C GLU A 91 22.15 5.45 -1.34
N TRP A 92 22.04 4.39 -0.52
CA TRP A 92 21.50 3.11 -0.95
C TRP A 92 20.02 3.18 -1.35
N ILE A 93 19.21 3.92 -0.59
CA ILE A 93 17.79 4.14 -0.91
C ILE A 93 17.67 4.95 -2.21
N ASN A 94 18.46 6.02 -2.35
CA ASN A 94 18.43 6.88 -3.53
C ASN A 94 18.87 6.11 -4.80
N LEU A 95 19.88 5.25 -4.69
CA LEU A 95 20.28 4.36 -5.79
C LEU A 95 19.12 3.45 -6.24
N ARG A 96 18.39 2.85 -5.30
CA ARG A 96 17.24 1.99 -5.63
C ARG A 96 16.09 2.77 -6.26
N LYS A 97 15.80 3.99 -5.78
CA LYS A 97 14.82 4.91 -6.39
C LYS A 97 15.21 5.27 -7.83
N GLU A 98 16.49 5.53 -8.07
CA GLU A 98 16.99 5.79 -9.42
C GLU A 98 16.87 4.56 -10.32
N CYS A 99 17.15 3.37 -9.80
CA CYS A 99 16.93 2.12 -10.55
C CYS A 99 15.46 1.91 -10.91
N LEU A 100 14.53 2.21 -9.99
CA LEU A 100 13.09 2.19 -10.29
C LEU A 100 12.74 3.12 -11.45
N ARG A 101 13.25 4.36 -11.43
CA ARG A 101 13.01 5.34 -12.50
C ARG A 101 13.50 4.83 -13.86
N LEU A 102 14.75 4.35 -13.92
CA LEU A 102 15.35 3.82 -15.14
C LEU A 102 14.61 2.59 -15.68
N ILE A 103 14.20 1.67 -14.80
CA ILE A 103 13.44 0.48 -15.17
C ILE A 103 12.05 0.88 -15.69
N LYS A 104 11.37 1.81 -15.03
CA LYS A 104 10.07 2.35 -15.47
C LYS A 104 10.15 2.96 -16.87
N GLU A 105 11.16 3.80 -17.13
CA GLU A 105 11.40 4.41 -18.44
C GLU A 105 11.62 3.35 -19.51
N LYS A 106 12.45 2.35 -19.21
CA LYS A 106 12.78 1.27 -20.14
C LYS A 106 11.57 0.39 -20.47
N LEU A 107 10.69 0.14 -19.51
CA LEU A 107 9.47 -0.63 -19.74
C LEU A 107 8.38 0.19 -20.43
N SER A 108 8.47 1.52 -20.40
CA SER A 108 7.45 2.44 -20.94
C SER A 108 6.05 2.17 -20.39
N ARG A 109 5.98 1.70 -19.13
CA ARG A 109 4.77 1.48 -18.36
C ARG A 109 5.06 1.64 -16.87
N ASP A 110 4.01 1.83 -16.08
CA ASP A 110 4.14 1.76 -14.62
C ASP A 110 4.57 0.37 -14.17
N LEU A 111 5.27 0.34 -13.04
CA LEU A 111 5.68 -0.88 -12.37
C LEU A 111 4.55 -1.39 -11.48
N GLU A 112 4.31 -2.69 -11.52
CA GLU A 112 3.40 -3.33 -10.59
C GLU A 112 4.00 -3.28 -9.16
N PRO A 113 3.18 -3.29 -8.10
CA PRO A 113 3.67 -3.17 -6.73
C PRO A 113 4.77 -4.19 -6.35
N TYR A 114 4.67 -5.43 -6.83
CA TYR A 114 5.71 -6.44 -6.57
C TYR A 114 6.99 -6.18 -7.36
N GLU A 115 6.94 -5.57 -8.54
CA GLU A 115 8.14 -5.18 -9.31
C GLU A 115 8.89 -4.06 -8.59
N VAL A 116 8.16 -3.11 -7.99
CA VAL A 116 8.75 -2.10 -7.10
C VAL A 116 9.46 -2.79 -5.92
N GLN A 117 8.79 -3.74 -5.28
CA GLN A 117 9.35 -4.51 -4.17
C GLN A 117 10.56 -5.36 -4.60
N MET A 118 10.60 -5.90 -5.82
CA MET A 118 11.75 -6.65 -6.34
C MET A 118 13.04 -5.82 -6.32
N ILE A 119 12.93 -4.54 -6.69
CA ILE A 119 14.06 -3.61 -6.73
C ILE A 119 14.36 -3.07 -5.33
N MET A 120 13.33 -2.61 -4.61
CA MET A 120 13.47 -2.01 -3.28
C MET A 120 13.89 -3.01 -2.21
N PHE A 121 13.57 -4.29 -2.36
CA PHE A 121 13.94 -5.35 -1.41
C PHE A 121 15.02 -6.29 -1.95
N LYS A 122 15.67 -5.98 -3.07
CA LYS A 122 16.76 -6.80 -3.62
C LYS A 122 17.79 -7.13 -2.53
N GLN A 123 18.29 -8.38 -2.52
CA GLN A 123 19.20 -8.86 -1.49
C GLN A 123 20.44 -7.95 -1.37
N SER A 124 20.70 -7.48 -0.15
CA SER A 124 21.90 -6.74 0.22
C SER A 124 22.20 -6.94 1.70
N CYS A 125 23.47 -6.81 2.09
CA CYS A 125 23.82 -6.84 3.50
C CYS A 125 23.16 -5.66 4.24
N PHE A 126 22.54 -5.96 5.37
CA PHE A 126 21.90 -4.99 6.25
C PHE A 126 22.82 -3.84 6.70
N ILE A 127 24.12 -4.11 6.80
CA ILE A 127 25.11 -3.16 7.35
C ILE A 127 25.87 -2.42 6.25
N CYS A 128 26.39 -3.14 5.24
CA CYS A 128 27.26 -2.54 4.21
C CYS A 128 26.72 -2.61 2.79
N HIS A 129 25.48 -3.05 2.62
CA HIS A 129 24.75 -3.08 1.34
C HIS A 129 25.39 -3.89 0.20
N ILE A 130 26.51 -4.60 0.43
CA ILE A 130 27.06 -5.56 -0.54
C ILE A 130 26.03 -6.62 -0.89
N GLN A 131 26.00 -7.05 -2.16
CA GLN A 131 24.96 -7.94 -2.69
C GLN A 131 25.44 -9.37 -2.95
N CYS A 132 26.72 -9.66 -2.73
CA CYS A 132 27.29 -10.99 -2.96
C CYS A 132 27.55 -11.72 -1.63
N ASN A 133 27.54 -13.05 -1.71
CA ASN A 133 27.85 -13.96 -0.60
C ASN A 133 27.07 -13.60 0.68
N LEU A 134 25.74 -13.61 0.58
CA LEU A 134 24.84 -13.22 1.66
C LEU A 134 24.24 -14.43 2.38
N SER A 135 24.03 -14.28 3.68
CA SER A 135 23.24 -15.18 4.52
C SER A 135 21.96 -14.49 4.94
N THR A 136 20.84 -15.22 4.96
CA THR A 136 19.54 -14.70 5.36
C THR A 136 19.27 -14.96 6.84
N CYS A 137 18.60 -14.03 7.52
CA CYS A 137 18.01 -14.29 8.84
C CYS A 137 16.98 -15.42 8.76
N THR A 138 17.23 -16.52 9.48
CA THR A 138 16.38 -17.72 9.49
C THR A 138 15.09 -17.57 10.30
N THR A 139 14.89 -16.44 10.98
CA THR A 139 13.68 -16.16 11.75
C THR A 139 12.65 -15.41 10.94
N CYS A 140 13.03 -14.26 10.35
CA CYS A 140 12.09 -13.41 9.60
C CYS A 140 12.17 -13.58 8.08
N TYR A 141 13.27 -14.13 7.54
CA TYR A 141 13.53 -14.25 6.11
C TYR A 141 13.45 -12.92 5.33
N SER A 142 13.58 -11.78 5.99
CA SER A 142 13.43 -10.46 5.36
C SER A 142 14.73 -9.66 5.24
N ILE A 143 15.77 -10.08 5.97
CA ILE A 143 17.06 -9.36 6.09
C ILE A 143 18.21 -10.31 5.80
N ASN A 144 19.25 -9.77 5.17
CA ASN A 144 20.47 -10.48 4.78
C ASN A 144 21.71 -9.84 5.40
N TYR A 145 22.77 -10.62 5.61
CA TYR A 145 24.06 -10.16 6.13
C TYR A 145 25.22 -10.88 5.41
N CYS A 146 26.35 -10.21 5.25
CA CYS A 146 27.56 -10.83 4.68
C CYS A 146 28.42 -11.47 5.79
N PRO A 147 29.39 -12.35 5.46
CA PRO A 147 30.27 -13.00 6.43
C PRO A 147 30.97 -12.02 7.37
N ASN A 148 31.42 -10.88 6.86
CA ASN A 148 32.11 -9.84 7.64
C ASN A 148 31.21 -9.22 8.72
N HIS A 149 29.89 -9.28 8.54
CA HIS A 149 28.90 -8.69 9.43
C HIS A 149 28.09 -9.73 10.21
N LYS A 150 28.48 -11.01 10.17
CA LYS A 150 27.74 -12.10 10.83
C LYS A 150 27.65 -11.93 12.34
N GLU A 151 28.75 -11.57 13.01
CA GLU A 151 28.76 -11.39 14.47
C GLU A 151 28.03 -10.11 14.87
N ASN A 152 28.29 -9.01 14.18
CA ASN A 152 27.56 -7.75 14.34
C ASN A 152 26.05 -7.95 14.23
N PHE A 153 25.58 -8.69 13.22
CA PHE A 153 24.17 -8.94 12.98
C PHE A 153 23.43 -9.56 14.18
N LYS A 154 24.12 -10.34 15.03
CA LYS A 154 23.54 -10.93 16.24
C LYS A 154 23.26 -9.90 17.35
N HIS A 155 23.94 -8.75 17.31
CA HIS A 155 23.91 -7.73 18.36
C HIS A 155 23.19 -6.43 17.95
N PHE A 156 22.82 -6.27 16.68
CA PHE A 156 22.16 -5.07 16.14
C PHE A 156 20.64 -5.04 16.38
N ASP A 157 20.05 -3.85 16.17
CA ASP A 157 18.60 -3.53 16.20
C ASP A 157 17.72 -4.40 15.28
N HIS A 158 18.31 -5.29 14.48
CA HIS A 158 17.53 -6.31 13.79
C HIS A 158 16.66 -7.12 14.78
N VAL A 159 17.17 -7.41 15.98
CA VAL A 159 16.45 -8.25 16.96
C VAL A 159 15.09 -7.67 17.34
N SER A 160 14.98 -6.34 17.48
CA SER A 160 13.71 -5.68 17.82
C SER A 160 12.71 -5.74 16.66
N ASN A 161 13.17 -5.56 15.42
CA ASN A 161 12.33 -5.58 14.22
C ASN A 161 12.08 -6.97 13.63
N CYS A 162 12.83 -8.00 14.05
CA CYS A 162 12.78 -9.35 13.47
C CYS A 162 11.39 -9.99 13.60
N LYS A 163 10.74 -9.79 14.75
CA LYS A 163 9.40 -10.32 15.02
C LYS A 163 8.36 -9.72 14.07
N ASP A 164 8.40 -8.40 13.88
CA ASP A 164 7.44 -7.70 13.03
C ASP A 164 7.67 -8.01 11.54
N LEU A 165 8.94 -8.13 11.11
CA LEU A 165 9.28 -8.58 9.76
C LEU A 165 8.82 -10.02 9.49
N LYS A 166 8.91 -10.91 10.50
CA LYS A 166 8.37 -12.27 10.42
C LYS A 166 6.86 -12.24 10.32
N LEU A 167 6.20 -11.40 11.12
CA LEU A 167 4.76 -11.21 11.08
C LEU A 167 4.29 -10.71 9.71
N CYS A 168 4.99 -9.73 9.13
CA CYS A 168 4.74 -9.21 7.78
C CYS A 168 4.76 -10.34 6.74
N LEU A 169 5.83 -11.14 6.70
CA LEU A 169 5.94 -12.28 5.78
C LEU A 169 4.82 -13.31 5.99
N ASN A 170 4.50 -13.63 7.25
CA ASN A 170 3.45 -14.59 7.57
C ASN A 170 2.06 -14.11 7.12
N ILE A 171 1.77 -12.82 7.27
CA ILE A 171 0.52 -12.22 6.79
C ILE A 171 0.46 -12.28 5.26
N ASP A 172 1.55 -11.95 4.57
CA ASP A 172 1.58 -12.02 3.10
C ASP A 172 1.39 -13.45 2.58
N ILE A 173 1.98 -14.45 3.25
CA ILE A 173 1.73 -15.88 2.96
C ILE A 173 0.25 -16.22 3.24
N ALA A 174 -0.29 -15.81 4.39
CA ALA A 174 -1.68 -16.10 4.74
C ALA A 174 -2.66 -15.50 3.72
N LEU A 175 -2.43 -14.27 3.26
CA LEU A 175 -3.26 -13.59 2.25
C LEU A 175 -3.10 -14.14 0.83
N ARG A 176 -2.02 -14.87 0.55
CA ARG A 176 -1.90 -15.65 -0.69
C ARG A 176 -2.88 -16.81 -0.71
N TYR A 177 -3.02 -17.51 0.42
CA TYR A 177 -3.83 -18.74 0.51
C TYR A 177 -5.24 -18.53 1.02
N ASN A 178 -5.53 -17.35 1.59
CA ASN A 178 -6.84 -16.97 2.09
C ASN A 178 -7.24 -15.64 1.46
N SER A 179 -8.47 -15.56 0.97
CA SER A 179 -9.02 -14.32 0.42
C SER A 179 -10.11 -13.81 1.37
N PRO A 180 -9.82 -12.84 2.25
CA PRO A 180 -10.82 -12.29 3.15
C PRO A 180 -11.97 -11.66 2.36
N SER A 181 -13.21 -11.90 2.80
CA SER A 181 -14.39 -11.36 2.12
C SER A 181 -14.47 -9.84 2.29
N PRO A 182 -14.68 -9.06 1.21
CA PRO A 182 -14.86 -7.61 1.30
C PRO A 182 -16.20 -7.21 1.94
N ARG A 183 -17.16 -8.14 2.11
CA ARG A 183 -18.50 -7.86 2.67
C ARG A 183 -18.64 -8.26 4.14
N LYS A 184 -17.55 -8.24 4.91
CA LYS A 184 -17.54 -8.70 6.31
C LYS A 184 -18.37 -7.80 7.24
N PHE A 185 -18.42 -6.50 6.98
CA PHE A 185 -18.96 -5.49 7.91
C PHE A 185 -20.33 -4.92 7.50
N ILE A 186 -21.17 -5.72 6.84
CA ILE A 186 -22.52 -5.29 6.41
C ILE A 186 -23.43 -4.86 7.57
N ASP A 187 -23.16 -5.35 8.79
CA ASP A 187 -23.95 -5.06 9.99
C ASP A 187 -23.40 -3.89 10.81
N PHE A 188 -22.28 -3.30 10.40
CA PHE A 188 -21.69 -2.13 11.05
C PHE A 188 -22.49 -0.84 10.77
N PRO A 189 -22.58 0.13 11.70
CA PRO A 189 -22.37 0.00 13.15
C PRO A 189 -23.62 -0.61 13.82
N GLU A 190 -23.43 -1.53 14.76
CA GLU A 190 -24.53 -2.18 15.48
C GLU A 190 -24.73 -1.54 16.86
N LYS A 191 -25.99 -1.40 17.29
CA LYS A 191 -26.30 -0.81 18.60
C LYS A 191 -25.70 -1.69 19.72
N GLY A 192 -24.97 -1.07 20.64
CA GLY A 192 -24.32 -1.76 21.75
C GLY A 192 -22.92 -2.31 21.45
N LYS A 193 -22.40 -2.13 20.22
CA LYS A 193 -21.03 -2.49 19.84
C LYS A 193 -20.18 -1.24 19.58
N PRO A 194 -19.42 -0.75 20.58
CA PRO A 194 -18.61 0.45 20.40
C PRO A 194 -17.43 0.22 19.45
N PHE A 195 -16.98 1.31 18.81
CA PHE A 195 -15.80 1.33 17.95
C PHE A 195 -15.07 2.66 18.16
N VAL A 196 -14.36 2.80 19.28
CA VAL A 196 -13.68 4.06 19.64
C VAL A 196 -12.26 4.14 19.05
N ASP A 197 -11.71 2.99 18.69
CA ASP A 197 -10.38 2.81 18.10
C ASP A 197 -10.38 1.51 17.27
N MET A 198 -9.25 1.22 16.61
CA MET A 198 -9.12 0.01 15.79
C MET A 198 -9.26 -1.28 16.61
N ASP A 199 -8.75 -1.31 17.85
CA ASP A 199 -8.76 -2.53 18.67
C ASP A 199 -10.19 -2.88 19.12
N SER A 200 -10.97 -1.90 19.56
CA SER A 200 -12.39 -2.05 19.89
C SER A 200 -13.24 -2.36 18.66
N PHE A 201 -12.94 -1.77 17.49
CA PHE A 201 -13.59 -2.14 16.23
C PHE A 201 -13.36 -3.62 15.91
N LEU A 202 -12.11 -4.08 15.91
CA LEU A 202 -11.78 -5.48 15.61
C LEU A 202 -12.41 -6.42 16.64
N THR A 203 -12.33 -6.10 17.93
CA THR A 203 -12.88 -6.93 19.00
C THR A 203 -14.40 -7.12 18.88
N ASN A 204 -15.12 -6.07 18.46
CA ASN A 204 -16.59 -6.10 18.41
C ASN A 204 -17.16 -6.58 17.06
N TYR A 205 -16.42 -6.40 15.96
CA TYR A 205 -16.92 -6.64 14.60
C TYR A 205 -16.19 -7.75 13.84
N LEU A 206 -15.08 -8.26 14.36
CA LEU A 206 -14.35 -9.38 13.78
C LEU A 206 -14.36 -10.59 14.73
N ALA A 207 -14.81 -11.74 14.22
CA ALA A 207 -14.68 -13.01 14.95
C ALA A 207 -13.19 -13.39 15.12
N ASN A 208 -12.85 -14.13 16.18
CA ASN A 208 -11.48 -14.47 16.60
C ASN A 208 -10.66 -15.28 15.55
N VAL A 209 -10.29 -14.65 14.44
CA VAL A 209 -9.39 -15.19 13.42
C VAL A 209 -8.11 -14.36 13.43
N GLU A 210 -7.01 -14.98 13.85
CA GLU A 210 -5.79 -14.28 14.26
C GLU A 210 -5.15 -13.44 13.14
N PHE A 211 -5.17 -13.91 11.88
CA PHE A 211 -4.56 -13.19 10.76
C PHE A 211 -5.51 -12.19 10.09
N GLU A 212 -6.82 -12.47 10.07
CA GLU A 212 -7.83 -11.60 9.44
C GLU A 212 -7.83 -10.20 10.06
N LYS A 213 -7.50 -10.09 11.35
CA LYS A 213 -7.44 -8.80 12.06
C LYS A 213 -6.47 -7.82 11.40
N TYR A 214 -5.34 -8.31 10.88
CA TYR A 214 -4.35 -7.48 10.21
C TYR A 214 -4.90 -6.95 8.89
N PHE A 215 -5.44 -7.85 8.05
CA PHE A 215 -6.07 -7.46 6.79
C PHE A 215 -7.21 -6.47 7.00
N TYR A 216 -8.16 -6.80 7.87
CA TYR A 216 -9.32 -5.96 8.06
C TYR A 216 -9.00 -4.62 8.72
N SER A 217 -8.00 -4.58 9.62
CA SER A 217 -7.53 -3.31 10.16
C SER A 217 -6.98 -2.38 9.08
N ASP A 218 -6.26 -2.91 8.08
CA ASP A 218 -5.75 -2.12 6.97
C ASP A 218 -6.88 -1.72 6.02
N TYR A 219 -7.76 -2.67 5.71
CA TYR A 219 -8.91 -2.51 4.83
C TYR A 219 -9.85 -1.38 5.27
N VAL A 220 -10.19 -1.30 6.57
CA VAL A 220 -11.11 -0.27 7.09
C VAL A 220 -10.42 1.01 7.54
N SER A 221 -9.08 1.04 7.60
CA SER A 221 -8.35 2.16 8.19
C SER A 221 -8.65 3.47 7.47
N GLY A 222 -8.73 3.49 6.14
CA GLY A 222 -9.04 4.71 5.38
C GLY A 222 -10.34 5.40 5.83
N PRO A 223 -11.52 4.81 5.58
CA PRO A 223 -12.80 5.43 5.94
C PRO A 223 -12.94 5.73 7.44
N LEU A 224 -12.42 4.86 8.34
CA LEU A 224 -12.47 5.12 9.77
C LEU A 224 -11.52 6.25 10.22
N THR A 225 -10.38 6.42 9.55
CA THR A 225 -9.48 7.54 9.79
C THR A 225 -10.12 8.87 9.40
N LEU A 226 -10.82 8.92 8.26
CA LEU A 226 -11.57 10.11 7.88
C LEU A 226 -12.66 10.43 8.90
N TYR A 227 -13.45 9.42 9.30
CA TYR A 227 -14.46 9.58 10.35
C TYR A 227 -13.85 10.14 11.65
N TYR A 228 -12.75 9.55 12.11
CA TYR A 228 -12.07 9.98 13.33
C TYR A 228 -11.57 11.42 13.22
N GLY A 229 -10.91 11.77 12.11
CA GLY A 229 -10.43 13.13 11.88
C GLY A 229 -11.57 14.16 11.84
N MET A 230 -12.73 13.82 11.28
CA MET A 230 -13.90 14.69 11.28
C MET A 230 -14.43 14.91 12.70
N TYR A 231 -14.44 13.85 13.51
CA TYR A 231 -14.86 13.90 14.91
C TYR A 231 -13.91 14.75 15.76
N VAL A 232 -12.60 14.50 15.72
CA VAL A 232 -11.62 15.24 16.55
C VAL A 232 -11.40 16.67 16.08
N GLY A 233 -11.63 16.95 14.79
CA GLY A 233 -11.55 18.28 14.22
C GLY A 233 -12.82 19.12 14.41
N ASP A 234 -13.84 18.60 15.10
CA ASP A 234 -15.18 19.23 15.21
C ASP A 234 -15.73 19.72 13.86
N LEU A 235 -15.47 18.94 12.81
CA LEU A 235 -15.84 19.32 11.46
C LEU A 235 -17.29 18.91 11.21
N ASN A 236 -18.20 19.88 11.39
CA ASN A 236 -19.65 19.73 11.19
C ASN A 236 -20.05 19.63 9.70
N PHE A 237 -19.42 18.74 8.92
CA PHE A 237 -19.84 18.42 7.55
C PHE A 237 -21.25 17.82 7.47
N LEU A 238 -21.76 17.34 8.61
CA LEU A 238 -22.89 16.42 8.73
C LEU A 238 -24.24 17.12 8.94
N GLY A 239 -24.24 18.44 8.79
CA GLY A 239 -25.45 19.24 8.80
C GLY A 239 -26.43 18.90 7.67
N ILE A 240 -26.00 18.84 6.39
CA ILE A 240 -26.95 19.17 5.30
C ILE A 240 -26.85 18.34 3.99
N LEU A 241 -25.76 17.63 3.64
CA LEU A 241 -25.62 17.14 2.26
C LEU A 241 -26.01 15.67 2.03
N SER A 242 -26.97 15.45 1.13
CA SER A 242 -27.29 14.13 0.56
C SER A 242 -26.22 13.61 -0.41
N TYR A 243 -25.30 14.49 -0.85
CA TYR A 243 -24.18 14.18 -1.73
C TYR A 243 -22.87 14.53 -1.02
N PHE A 244 -21.93 13.58 -0.98
CA PHE A 244 -20.63 13.78 -0.36
C PHE A 244 -19.53 13.26 -1.28
N THR A 245 -18.51 14.08 -1.51
CA THR A 245 -17.37 13.78 -2.39
C THR A 245 -16.09 13.80 -1.58
N VAL A 246 -15.38 12.67 -1.56
CA VAL A 246 -14.04 12.53 -0.99
C VAL A 246 -13.04 12.51 -2.14
N LEU A 247 -12.08 13.43 -2.14
CA LEU A 247 -10.95 13.38 -3.07
C LEU A 247 -9.73 12.78 -2.37
N ILE A 248 -9.30 11.61 -2.80
CA ILE A 248 -8.07 10.96 -2.36
C ILE A 248 -6.94 11.33 -3.32
N ILE A 249 -5.96 12.10 -2.81
CA ILE A 249 -4.76 12.51 -3.55
C ILE A 249 -3.61 11.54 -3.31
N ALA A 250 -2.71 11.43 -4.30
CA ALA A 250 -1.60 10.48 -4.28
C ALA A 250 -2.06 9.04 -3.99
N ALA A 251 -3.23 8.69 -4.54
CA ALA A 251 -3.83 7.38 -4.33
C ALA A 251 -2.99 6.29 -4.99
N ASN A 252 -2.76 5.20 -4.25
CA ASN A 252 -2.02 4.03 -4.72
C ASN A 252 -2.96 2.84 -5.00
N PHE A 253 -2.38 1.73 -5.43
CA PHE A 253 -3.11 0.49 -5.70
C PHE A 253 -3.98 0.01 -4.51
N LEU A 254 -3.49 0.11 -3.27
CA LEU A 254 -4.24 -0.35 -2.09
C LEU A 254 -5.47 0.52 -1.83
N ASP A 255 -5.38 1.83 -2.05
CA ASP A 255 -6.52 2.74 -1.87
C ASP A 255 -7.68 2.36 -2.81
N LYS A 256 -7.34 1.89 -4.02
CA LYS A 256 -8.29 1.34 -4.98
C LYS A 256 -8.76 -0.07 -4.63
N GLU A 257 -7.87 -0.96 -4.17
CA GLU A 257 -8.26 -2.32 -3.74
C GLU A 257 -9.25 -2.27 -2.56
N TYR A 258 -9.08 -1.29 -1.67
CA TYR A 258 -9.89 -1.11 -0.47
C TYR A 258 -11.10 -0.19 -0.67
N SER A 259 -11.36 0.25 -1.90
CA SER A 259 -12.57 1.01 -2.27
C SER A 259 -13.86 0.48 -1.62
N PRO A 260 -14.15 -0.84 -1.58
CA PRO A 260 -15.41 -1.31 -0.99
C PRO A 260 -15.55 -1.03 0.52
N ALA A 261 -14.46 -0.75 1.25
CA ALA A 261 -14.51 -0.40 2.66
C ALA A 261 -15.24 0.94 2.91
N TRP A 262 -15.31 1.82 1.90
CA TRP A 262 -16.00 3.11 2.02
C TRP A 262 -17.50 2.98 2.26
N GLU A 263 -18.08 1.79 2.07
CA GLU A 263 -19.44 1.52 2.52
C GLU A 263 -19.62 1.76 4.04
N LEU A 264 -18.59 1.50 4.86
CA LEU A 264 -18.62 1.76 6.31
C LEU A 264 -18.87 3.24 6.60
N PHE A 265 -18.30 4.14 5.79
CA PHE A 265 -18.49 5.58 5.94
C PHE A 265 -19.97 5.97 5.73
N MET A 266 -20.64 5.34 4.76
CA MET A 266 -22.08 5.53 4.55
C MET A 266 -22.95 4.93 5.66
N HIS A 267 -22.48 3.85 6.31
CA HIS A 267 -23.17 3.27 7.46
C HIS A 267 -23.12 4.19 8.69
N ILE A 268 -21.99 4.86 8.92
CA ILE A 268 -21.83 5.84 10.01
C ILE A 268 -22.69 7.08 9.72
N PHE A 269 -22.64 7.59 8.49
CA PHE A 269 -23.35 8.80 8.08
C PHE A 269 -24.61 8.46 7.28
N ASN A 270 -25.66 8.09 8.01
CA ASN A 270 -26.93 7.64 7.42
C ASN A 270 -27.59 8.68 6.48
N LYS A 271 -27.34 9.99 6.66
CA LYS A 271 -27.85 11.07 5.81
C LYS A 271 -27.22 11.14 4.41
N ILE A 272 -26.03 10.59 4.21
CA ILE A 272 -25.36 10.59 2.89
C ILE A 272 -26.07 9.58 1.99
N GLU A 273 -26.76 10.06 0.95
CA GLU A 273 -27.46 9.24 -0.04
C GLU A 273 -26.52 8.86 -1.19
N ASN A 274 -25.61 9.76 -1.59
CA ASN A 274 -24.64 9.53 -2.66
C ASN A 274 -23.23 9.87 -2.14
N LEU A 275 -22.36 8.86 -2.09
CA LEU A 275 -20.95 9.02 -1.77
C LEU A 275 -20.13 8.79 -3.05
N THR A 276 -19.34 9.78 -3.44
CA THR A 276 -18.38 9.67 -4.54
C THR A 276 -16.98 9.72 -3.99
N ILE A 277 -16.18 8.69 -4.26
CA ILE A 277 -14.76 8.65 -3.92
C ILE A 277 -13.97 8.85 -5.21
N ILE A 278 -13.25 9.96 -5.29
CA ILE A 278 -12.38 10.30 -6.41
C ILE A 278 -10.96 9.98 -6.00
N LEU A 279 -10.31 9.06 -6.69
CA LEU A 279 -8.91 8.69 -6.50
C LEU A 279 -8.08 9.27 -7.63
N ILE A 280 -7.08 10.08 -7.29
CA ILE A 280 -6.11 10.59 -8.26
C ILE A 280 -4.70 10.16 -7.87
N GLY A 281 -3.94 9.68 -8.85
CA GLY A 281 -2.56 9.26 -8.62
C GLY A 281 -1.88 8.74 -9.87
N PRO A 282 -0.54 8.85 -9.94
CA PRO A 282 0.26 8.41 -11.08
C PRO A 282 0.32 6.88 -11.23
N GLU A 283 -0.23 6.10 -10.29
CA GLU A 283 -0.26 4.64 -10.36
C GLU A 283 -1.63 4.09 -10.80
N LEU A 284 -2.60 4.98 -11.06
CA LEU A 284 -3.96 4.58 -11.36
C LEU A 284 -4.21 4.41 -12.86
N GLN A 285 -5.30 3.73 -13.18
CA GLN A 285 -5.87 3.71 -14.53
C GLN A 285 -7.20 4.44 -14.51
N ASN A 286 -7.48 5.23 -15.55
CA ASN A 286 -8.75 5.91 -15.71
C ASN A 286 -9.91 4.92 -15.71
N LYS A 287 -10.72 4.92 -14.66
CA LYS A 287 -11.83 3.98 -14.47
C LYS A 287 -12.98 4.63 -13.69
N TYR A 288 -14.19 4.27 -14.09
CA TYR A 288 -15.42 4.62 -13.38
C TYR A 288 -16.15 3.32 -13.03
N TYR A 289 -16.59 3.18 -11.79
CA TYR A 289 -17.39 2.03 -11.38
C TYR A 289 -18.24 2.33 -10.14
N ASP A 290 -19.40 1.70 -10.08
CA ASP A 290 -20.30 1.75 -8.93
C ASP A 290 -20.12 0.47 -8.09
N ILE A 291 -20.17 0.60 -6.77
CA ILE A 291 -20.19 -0.55 -5.87
C ILE A 291 -21.64 -0.84 -5.47
N THR A 292 -22.07 -2.08 -5.70
CA THR A 292 -23.35 -2.56 -5.16
C THR A 292 -23.28 -2.57 -3.64
N THR A 293 -23.97 -1.62 -3.01
CA THR A 293 -24.10 -1.49 -1.56
C THR A 293 -24.90 -2.64 -0.97
N CYS A 294 -24.79 -2.85 0.34
CA CYS A 294 -25.39 -3.98 1.03
C CYS A 294 -26.92 -3.87 1.06
N ASN A 295 -27.57 -5.02 0.84
CA ASN A 295 -29.03 -5.09 0.81
C ASN A 295 -29.67 -4.68 2.14
N ARG A 296 -29.01 -5.05 3.25
CA ARG A 296 -29.55 -4.90 4.61
C ARG A 296 -29.58 -3.43 5.03
N LYS A 297 -28.44 -2.78 5.21
CA LYS A 297 -28.41 -1.41 5.75
C LYS A 297 -28.58 -0.34 4.68
N CYS A 298 -27.84 -0.44 3.58
CA CYS A 298 -27.82 0.59 2.55
C CYS A 298 -29.08 0.60 1.66
N LEU A 299 -29.59 -0.57 1.28
CA LEU A 299 -30.75 -0.65 0.38
C LEU A 299 -32.09 -0.71 1.12
N SER A 300 -32.27 -1.54 2.16
CA SER A 300 -33.59 -1.66 2.83
C SER A 300 -33.89 -0.59 3.88
N PHE A 301 -32.89 -0.04 4.59
CA PHE A 301 -33.14 0.95 5.65
C PHE A 301 -32.83 2.41 5.24
N CYS A 302 -32.15 2.65 4.12
CA CYS A 302 -31.46 3.92 3.86
C CYS A 302 -31.66 4.53 2.45
N LYS A 303 -32.80 4.32 1.78
CA LYS A 303 -33.20 5.07 0.56
C LYS A 303 -32.28 4.94 -0.68
N ARG A 304 -31.93 3.72 -1.12
CA ARG A 304 -31.14 3.48 -2.37
C ARG A 304 -29.81 4.26 -2.41
N LYS A 305 -29.01 4.11 -1.35
CA LYS A 305 -27.67 4.71 -1.28
C LYS A 305 -26.79 4.30 -2.45
N LYS A 306 -26.05 5.25 -3.02
CA LYS A 306 -25.08 5.03 -4.12
C LYS A 306 -23.67 5.32 -3.67
N LEU A 307 -22.77 4.40 -4.00
CA LEU A 307 -21.34 4.52 -3.75
C LEU A 307 -20.61 4.40 -5.09
N ASN A 308 -19.99 5.49 -5.53
CA ASN A 308 -19.38 5.62 -6.84
C ASN A 308 -17.87 5.90 -6.70
N PHE A 309 -17.08 5.34 -7.61
CA PHE A 309 -15.64 5.55 -7.67
C PHE A 309 -15.22 6.11 -9.02
N GLU A 310 -14.37 7.12 -8.95
CA GLU A 310 -13.71 7.74 -10.09
C GLU A 310 -12.21 7.64 -9.88
N CYS A 311 -11.49 6.98 -10.78
CA CYS A 311 -10.04 6.85 -10.72
C CYS A 311 -9.44 7.63 -11.89
N TYR A 312 -8.44 8.47 -11.62
CA TYR A 312 -7.75 9.24 -12.64
C TYR A 312 -6.22 9.10 -12.52
N HIS A 313 -5.60 8.78 -13.66
CA HIS A 313 -4.14 8.76 -13.84
C HIS A 313 -3.64 10.18 -14.10
N MET A 314 -3.52 10.98 -13.04
CA MET A 314 -3.07 12.37 -13.11
C MET A 314 -2.68 12.89 -11.72
N SER A 315 -1.89 13.97 -11.71
CA SER A 315 -1.59 14.77 -10.52
C SER A 315 -2.79 15.59 -10.05
N TYR A 316 -2.69 16.15 -8.84
CA TYR A 316 -3.70 17.08 -8.32
C TYR A 316 -3.82 18.35 -9.17
N TYR A 317 -2.69 18.89 -9.63
CA TYR A 317 -2.69 20.05 -10.51
C TYR A 317 -3.46 19.80 -11.81
N GLU A 318 -3.15 18.69 -12.48
CA GLU A 318 -3.84 18.30 -13.71
C GLU A 318 -5.33 18.06 -13.45
N TYR A 319 -5.68 17.41 -12.34
CA TYR A 319 -7.07 17.16 -11.97
C TYR A 319 -7.86 18.46 -11.81
N VAL A 320 -7.35 19.43 -11.04
CA VAL A 320 -8.00 20.73 -10.79
C VAL A 320 -8.18 21.54 -12.09
N ASN A 321 -7.26 21.42 -13.04
CA ASN A 321 -7.33 22.10 -14.33
C ASN A 321 -8.06 21.29 -15.43
N SER A 322 -8.54 20.10 -15.11
CA SER A 322 -9.23 19.22 -16.07
C SER A 322 -10.74 19.48 -16.14
N THR A 323 -11.36 19.00 -17.22
CA THR A 323 -12.83 18.97 -17.34
C THR A 323 -13.50 17.98 -16.39
N PHE A 324 -12.73 17.11 -15.72
CA PHE A 324 -13.23 16.14 -14.74
C PHE A 324 -13.31 16.72 -13.32
N TYR A 325 -12.76 17.91 -13.09
CA TYR A 325 -12.70 18.50 -11.77
C TYR A 325 -14.09 18.66 -11.16
N ARG A 326 -14.23 18.18 -9.93
CA ARG A 326 -15.38 18.48 -9.07
C ARG A 326 -14.86 18.93 -7.73
N GLN A 327 -15.45 20.00 -7.20
CA GLN A 327 -15.10 20.48 -5.88
C GLN A 327 -15.42 19.39 -4.83
N PRO A 328 -14.42 18.88 -4.10
CA PRO A 328 -14.66 17.86 -3.09
C PRO A 328 -15.22 18.49 -1.81
N ASN A 329 -15.87 17.69 -0.97
CA ASN A 329 -16.19 18.10 0.40
C ASN A 329 -14.98 18.02 1.32
N VAL A 330 -14.09 17.05 1.04
CA VAL A 330 -12.87 16.82 1.81
C VAL A 330 -11.77 16.26 0.91
N ILE A 331 -10.53 16.66 1.18
CA ILE A 331 -9.33 16.09 0.55
C ILE A 331 -8.63 15.19 1.56
N VAL A 332 -8.26 13.98 1.12
CA VAL A 332 -7.53 13.02 1.93
C VAL A 332 -6.27 12.57 1.20
N GLY A 333 -5.13 12.61 1.87
CA GLY A 333 -3.88 12.00 1.42
C GLY A 333 -3.50 10.85 2.34
N TYR A 334 -3.53 9.62 1.84
CA TYR A 334 -3.09 8.45 2.61
C TYR A 334 -1.61 8.18 2.40
N GLN A 335 -0.86 7.99 3.49
CA GLN A 335 0.58 7.73 3.47
C GLN A 335 1.37 8.72 2.61
N THR A 336 1.02 10.01 2.70
CA THR A 336 1.60 11.01 1.81
C THR A 336 3.07 11.22 2.07
N ASP A 337 3.80 11.44 0.98
CA ASP A 337 5.14 12.00 0.98
C ASP A 337 5.14 13.14 -0.06
N PHE A 338 5.24 14.38 0.41
CA PHE A 338 5.20 15.57 -0.46
C PHE A 338 6.58 16.01 -0.94
N ASN A 339 7.62 15.19 -0.78
CA ASN A 339 8.96 15.55 -1.24
C ASN A 339 8.98 15.86 -2.75
N ASP A 340 8.25 15.09 -3.55
CA ASP A 340 8.11 15.24 -5.00
C ASP A 340 6.88 16.08 -5.41
N TRP A 341 6.26 16.79 -4.47
CA TRP A 341 5.09 17.62 -4.77
C TRP A 341 5.51 18.97 -5.34
N GLU A 342 5.37 19.09 -6.66
CA GLU A 342 5.64 20.30 -7.44
C GLU A 342 4.38 21.18 -7.48
N GLU A 343 4.28 22.06 -6.49
CA GLU A 343 3.55 23.33 -6.50
C GLU A 343 2.08 23.34 -6.92
N THR A 344 1.18 23.18 -5.93
CA THR A 344 -0.21 23.66 -6.02
C THR A 344 -0.76 24.11 -4.67
N SER A 345 -1.54 25.19 -4.71
CA SER A 345 -2.47 25.53 -3.62
C SER A 345 -3.56 24.46 -3.58
N LEU A 346 -3.61 23.72 -2.47
CA LEU A 346 -4.73 22.82 -2.19
C LEU A 346 -6.02 23.65 -2.08
N SER A 347 -7.15 23.08 -2.50
CA SER A 347 -8.43 23.79 -2.51
C SER A 347 -8.82 24.23 -1.09
N ASN A 348 -9.80 25.14 -0.97
CA ASN A 348 -10.38 25.59 0.31
C ASN A 348 -11.21 24.51 1.05
N CYS A 349 -10.88 23.24 0.85
CA CYS A 349 -11.54 22.11 1.49
C CYS A 349 -10.67 21.61 2.65
N PRO A 350 -11.27 21.11 3.74
CA PRO A 350 -10.49 20.50 4.81
C PRO A 350 -9.62 19.36 4.29
N LEU A 351 -8.40 19.30 4.81
CA LEU A 351 -7.33 18.44 4.33
C LEU A 351 -6.94 17.45 5.43
N PHE A 352 -6.95 16.17 5.09
CA PHE A 352 -6.63 15.09 5.99
C PHE A 352 -5.41 14.36 5.45
N LEU A 353 -4.31 14.37 6.19
CA LEU A 353 -3.07 13.75 5.77
C LEU A 353 -2.69 12.69 6.76
N THR A 354 -2.38 11.50 6.26
CA THR A 354 -1.83 10.45 7.09
C THR A 354 -0.41 10.11 6.68
N THR A 355 0.41 9.76 7.66
CA THR A 355 1.80 9.33 7.42
C THR A 355 2.16 8.16 8.35
N LYS A 356 3.31 7.54 8.09
CA LYS A 356 3.84 6.45 8.93
C LYS A 356 4.43 6.90 10.27
N SER A 357 4.74 8.20 10.44
CA SER A 357 5.38 8.73 11.65
C SER A 357 5.18 10.23 11.82
N LYS A 358 5.28 10.72 13.06
CA LYS A 358 5.26 12.16 13.37
C LYS A 358 6.34 12.96 12.62
N LEU A 359 7.52 12.37 12.42
CA LEU A 359 8.61 13.00 11.66
C LEU A 359 8.18 13.29 10.20
N LYS A 360 7.63 12.28 9.50
CA LYS A 360 7.14 12.46 8.13
C LYS A 360 5.95 13.43 8.08
N ALA A 361 5.06 13.39 9.06
CA ALA A 361 3.97 14.36 9.17
C ALA A 361 4.47 15.80 9.25
N ASN A 362 5.48 16.07 10.09
CA ASN A 362 6.12 17.38 10.23
C ASN A 362 6.82 17.83 8.94
N GLN A 363 7.54 16.91 8.28
CA GLN A 363 8.19 17.19 6.99
C GLN A 363 7.17 17.60 5.93
N ASN A 364 6.05 16.87 5.84
CA ASN A 364 4.95 17.18 4.93
C ASN A 364 4.32 18.55 5.22
N ILE A 365 4.04 18.87 6.48
CA ILE A 365 3.49 20.19 6.87
C ILE A 365 4.44 21.30 6.46
N ASN A 366 5.73 21.17 6.79
CA ASN A 366 6.74 22.17 6.46
C ASN A 366 6.84 22.39 4.94
N LYS A 367 6.76 21.32 4.15
CA LYS A 367 6.75 21.41 2.68
C LYS A 367 5.49 22.10 2.18
N LEU A 368 4.31 21.72 2.67
CA LEU A 368 3.05 22.33 2.26
C LEU A 368 2.97 23.81 2.61
N GLN A 369 3.40 24.23 3.80
CA GLN A 369 3.45 25.64 4.19
C GLN A 369 4.40 26.46 3.30
N LYS A 370 5.54 25.88 2.89
CA LYS A 370 6.46 26.53 1.95
C LYS A 370 5.86 26.68 0.55
N VAL A 371 5.18 25.64 0.06
CA VAL A 371 4.63 25.60 -1.30
C VAL A 371 3.35 26.42 -1.46
N SER A 372 2.46 26.37 -0.47
CA SER A 372 1.17 27.05 -0.53
C SER A 372 1.27 28.56 -0.27
N ASN A 373 2.40 29.03 0.26
CA ASN A 373 2.58 30.41 0.73
C ASN A 373 1.44 30.89 1.66
N THR A 374 0.77 29.95 2.32
CA THR A 374 -0.34 30.19 3.26
C THR A 374 -0.08 29.44 4.56
N HIS A 375 -0.60 29.99 5.66
CA HIS A 375 -0.54 29.32 6.94
C HIS A 375 -1.66 28.29 7.00
N LEU A 376 -1.32 27.00 6.99
CA LEU A 376 -2.29 25.92 7.22
C LEU A 376 -2.79 26.00 8.66
N ASN A 377 -4.10 26.12 8.86
CA ASN A 377 -4.70 26.03 10.18
C ASN A 377 -4.78 24.55 10.60
N ILE A 378 -3.79 24.09 11.35
CA ILE A 378 -3.70 22.71 11.84
C ILE A 378 -4.58 22.58 13.07
N ILE A 379 -5.69 21.85 12.94
CA ILE A 379 -6.65 21.64 14.04
C ILE A 379 -6.44 20.31 14.76
N TYR A 380 -5.76 19.35 14.13
CA TYR A 380 -5.36 18.09 14.76
C TYR A 380 -4.04 17.60 14.18
N HIS A 381 -3.15 17.08 15.02
CA HIS A 381 -1.83 16.60 14.61
C HIS A 381 -1.26 15.59 15.61
N GLU A 382 -1.85 14.40 15.68
CA GLU A 382 -1.42 13.34 16.59
C GLU A 382 -1.60 11.93 16.00
N GLU A 383 -1.28 10.90 16.77
CA GLU A 383 -1.51 9.50 16.37
C GLU A 383 -2.99 9.24 16.04
N ASN A 384 -3.20 8.35 15.08
CA ASN A 384 -4.52 7.94 14.64
C ASN A 384 -4.91 6.62 15.32
N THR A 385 -5.99 6.66 16.10
CA THR A 385 -6.52 5.49 16.82
C THR A 385 -7.10 4.43 15.87
N PHE A 386 -7.44 4.81 14.63
CA PHE A 386 -7.88 3.91 13.56
C PHE A 386 -6.77 3.57 12.55
N SER A 387 -5.51 3.70 12.96
CA SER A 387 -4.39 3.24 12.16
C SER A 387 -4.43 1.72 11.96
N SER A 388 -3.86 1.29 10.84
CA SER A 388 -3.75 -0.12 10.51
C SER A 388 -2.88 -0.86 11.51
N LYS A 389 -3.24 -2.10 11.83
CA LYS A 389 -2.40 -3.03 12.60
C LYS A 389 -1.54 -3.91 11.69
N ARG A 390 -1.70 -3.84 10.36
CA ARG A 390 -0.90 -4.62 9.41
C ARG A 390 0.50 -4.00 9.26
N PRO A 391 1.58 -4.76 9.56
CA PRO A 391 2.93 -4.32 9.25
C PRO A 391 3.21 -4.42 7.75
N TYR A 392 3.88 -3.43 7.21
CA TYR A 392 4.44 -3.40 5.86
C TYR A 392 5.94 -3.20 5.95
N LYS A 393 6.72 -3.95 5.16
CA LYS A 393 8.16 -3.71 5.07
C LYS A 393 8.41 -2.31 4.50
N ASP A 394 9.24 -1.53 5.17
CA ASP A 394 9.53 -0.15 4.78
C ASP A 394 10.58 -0.12 3.66
N PHE A 395 10.42 0.80 2.72
CA PHE A 395 11.38 1.04 1.64
C PHE A 395 12.54 1.93 2.09
N GLU A 396 12.31 2.78 3.08
CA GLU A 396 13.31 3.73 3.59
C GLU A 396 14.06 3.18 4.82
N THR A 397 13.49 2.19 5.49
CA THR A 397 14.08 1.60 6.68
C THR A 397 14.15 0.09 6.54
N ASN A 398 15.06 -0.55 7.26
CA ASN A 398 15.16 -2.01 7.27
C ASN A 398 14.13 -2.67 8.21
N GLY A 399 13.07 -1.95 8.60
CA GLY A 399 12.02 -2.38 9.53
C GLY A 399 10.66 -2.51 8.86
N VAL A 400 9.62 -2.29 9.65
CA VAL A 400 8.24 -2.20 9.18
C VAL A 400 7.62 -0.86 9.52
N PHE A 401 6.56 -0.49 8.79
CA PHE A 401 5.68 0.59 9.15
C PHE A 401 4.22 0.12 9.16
N TYR A 402 3.36 0.96 9.74
CA TYR A 402 1.92 0.73 9.81
C TYR A 402 1.20 1.87 9.10
N ARG A 403 0.26 1.53 8.22
CA ARG A 403 -0.48 2.55 7.47
C ARG A 403 -1.38 3.36 8.39
N ASN A 404 -1.53 4.61 7.99
CA ASN A 404 -2.33 5.65 8.62
C ASN A 404 -1.98 5.89 10.09
N LYS A 405 -0.73 5.68 10.51
CA LYS A 405 -0.31 5.76 11.92
C LYS A 405 -0.48 7.15 12.55
N PHE A 406 -0.16 8.18 11.79
CA PHE A 406 -0.23 9.57 12.26
C PHE A 406 -1.20 10.36 11.37
N LEU A 407 -2.04 11.21 11.96
CA LEU A 407 -3.05 12.00 11.27
C LEU A 407 -2.83 13.50 11.53
N THR A 408 -2.80 14.26 10.44
CA THR A 408 -2.89 15.73 10.46
C THR A 408 -4.22 16.13 9.82
N VAL A 409 -4.98 16.98 10.48
CA VAL A 409 -6.18 17.63 9.94
C VAL A 409 -5.93 19.12 9.87
N CYS A 410 -6.07 19.68 8.66
CA CYS A 410 -5.95 21.10 8.40
C CYS A 410 -7.27 21.65 7.87
N THR A 411 -7.58 22.89 8.23
CA THR A 411 -8.55 23.71 7.51
C THR A 411 -7.84 24.91 6.92
N ASN A 412 -8.49 25.55 5.95
CA ASN A 412 -8.09 26.90 5.55
C ASN A 412 -8.61 27.94 6.53
#